data_AF-A0A818J2P8-F1
#
_entry.id   AF-A0A818J2P8-F1
#
_cell.length_a   1.000
_cell.length_b   1.000
_cell.length_c   1.000
_cell.angle_alpha   90.00
_cell.angle_beta   90.00
_cell.angle_gamma   90.00
#
_symmetry.space_group_name_H-M   'P 1'
#
loop_
_entity.id
_entity.type
_entity.pdbx_description
1 polymer ?
#
loop_
_entity_poly.entity_id
_entity_poly.type
_entity_poly.pdbx_seq_one_letter_code
_entity_poly.pdbx_strand_id
1 'polypeptide(L)'
;MATSNRCSICRKRAGTCFCLGCKAIFCDDDFHNHRGLLLNELDGLTVDRNELQAKINEAASNKKSDNQFLAQIDEWQRKTIEKIKAAAELIRQQVFKIMNSKLEEITVQFQTLSQELQELQETKGAVEQDLTRLKEEIRRLNEDLQQAAQSPTIYLNTKQSDQIVWEGMIYIEENSVNLVNQMCQTKSIGRASMALARIMKELKDIKEDTPEYVDARLHYPDDMFRWQATISGPPGTPYQGGVFFLYINFPADYPIKCPNI
;
A
#
# COMPACT_ATOMS: atom_id res chain seq x y z
N MET A 1 39.29 -22.63 -66.34
CA MET A 1 38.46 -21.41 -66.39
C MET A 1 39.18 -20.33 -65.59
N ALA A 2 39.69 -19.28 -66.24
CA ALA A 2 40.50 -18.25 -65.60
C ALA A 2 39.59 -17.31 -64.80
N THR A 3 39.58 -17.42 -63.47
CA THR A 3 38.93 -16.43 -62.61
C THR A 3 39.76 -15.15 -62.69
N SER A 4 39.19 -14.12 -63.28
CA SER A 4 39.83 -12.81 -63.41
C SER A 4 40.15 -12.25 -62.02
N ASN A 5 41.42 -12.32 -61.59
CA ASN A 5 41.96 -11.68 -60.38
C ASN A 5 42.01 -10.15 -60.53
N ARG A 6 40.92 -9.52 -60.96
CA ARG A 6 40.82 -8.07 -61.11
C ARG A 6 39.86 -7.51 -60.08
N CYS A 7 40.13 -6.29 -59.62
CA CYS A 7 39.30 -5.61 -58.64
C CYS A 7 37.83 -5.55 -59.10
N SER A 8 36.92 -5.90 -58.20
CA SER A 8 35.47 -5.96 -58.45
C SER A 8 34.85 -4.58 -58.68
N ILE A 9 35.47 -3.52 -58.16
CA ILE A 9 35.04 -2.11 -58.32
C ILE A 9 35.69 -1.50 -59.56
N CYS A 10 37.00 -1.28 -59.57
CA CYS A 10 37.64 -0.53 -60.65
C CYS A 10 37.97 -1.36 -61.89
N ARG A 11 38.03 -2.70 -61.81
CA ARG A 11 38.38 -3.67 -62.88
C ARG A 11 39.68 -3.42 -63.65
N LYS A 12 40.46 -2.42 -63.25
CA LYS A 12 41.71 -1.98 -63.92
C LYS A 12 42.95 -2.61 -63.28
N ARG A 13 42.94 -2.82 -61.97
CA ARG A 13 44.10 -3.33 -61.20
C ARG A 13 43.88 -4.78 -60.77
N ALA A 14 44.98 -5.51 -60.53
CA ALA A 14 44.92 -6.84 -59.96
C ALA A 14 44.30 -6.78 -58.55
N GLY A 15 43.40 -7.71 -58.27
CA GLY A 15 42.77 -7.83 -56.97
C GLY A 15 43.69 -8.59 -56.01
N THR A 16 44.16 -7.90 -54.98
CA THR A 16 45.13 -8.38 -53.98
C THR A 16 44.47 -8.67 -52.64
N CYS A 17 43.33 -8.03 -52.34
CA CYS A 17 42.61 -8.16 -51.07
C CYS A 17 41.23 -8.79 -51.28
N PHE A 18 40.84 -9.70 -50.38
CA PHE A 18 39.52 -10.33 -50.39
C PHE A 18 38.75 -9.99 -49.11
N CYS A 19 37.49 -9.55 -49.26
CA CYS A 19 36.61 -9.31 -48.13
C CYS A 19 35.70 -10.53 -47.88
N LEU A 20 35.73 -11.09 -46.67
CA LEU A 20 34.89 -12.23 -46.28
C LEU A 20 33.40 -11.88 -46.17
N GLY A 21 33.08 -10.63 -45.82
CA GLY A 21 31.70 -10.16 -45.64
C GLY A 21 30.95 -10.05 -46.96
N CYS A 22 31.49 -9.32 -47.93
CA CYS A 22 30.87 -9.13 -49.25
C CYS A 22 31.35 -10.13 -50.32
N LYS A 23 32.28 -11.04 -49.97
CA LYS A 23 32.84 -12.08 -50.85
C LYS A 23 33.38 -11.56 -52.18
N ALA A 24 33.96 -10.36 -52.18
CA ALA A 24 34.51 -9.71 -53.37
C ALA A 24 36.02 -9.47 -53.24
N ILE A 25 36.71 -9.45 -54.39
CA ILE A 25 38.15 -9.18 -54.49
C ILE A 25 38.35 -7.72 -54.91
N PHE A 26 39.23 -7.01 -54.22
CA PHE A 26 39.52 -5.59 -54.38
C PHE A 26 41.03 -5.38 -54.61
N CYS A 27 41.42 -4.26 -55.23
CA CYS A 27 42.80 -3.77 -55.13
C CYS A 27 42.96 -2.98 -53.82
N ASP A 28 44.21 -2.77 -53.37
CA ASP A 28 44.51 -2.16 -52.07
C ASP A 28 43.75 -0.83 -51.81
N ASP A 29 43.75 0.09 -52.77
CA ASP A 29 43.04 1.38 -52.64
C ASP A 29 41.51 1.20 -52.46
N ASP A 30 40.88 0.37 -53.28
CA ASP A 30 39.43 0.14 -53.24
C ASP A 30 39.03 -0.67 -51.99
N PHE A 31 39.93 -1.52 -51.48
CA PHE A 31 39.74 -2.23 -50.22
C PHE A 31 39.83 -1.27 -49.02
N HIS A 32 40.76 -0.32 -49.04
CA HIS A 32 40.87 0.69 -47.99
C HIS A 32 39.63 1.58 -47.94
N ASN A 33 39.12 2.00 -49.11
CA ASN A 33 37.87 2.75 -49.21
C ASN A 33 36.66 1.94 -48.72
N HIS A 34 36.55 0.66 -49.12
CA HIS A 34 35.48 -0.22 -48.64
C HIS A 34 35.49 -0.36 -47.11
N ARG A 35 36.68 -0.54 -46.51
CA ARG A 35 36.84 -0.60 -45.05
C ARG A 35 36.54 0.74 -44.38
N GLY A 36 36.89 1.86 -45.02
CA GLY A 36 36.55 3.20 -44.55
C GLY A 36 35.04 3.44 -44.49
N LEU A 37 34.27 2.96 -45.47
CA LEU A 37 32.80 3.04 -45.44
C LEU A 37 32.20 2.25 -44.29
N LEU A 38 32.70 1.03 -44.02
CA LEU A 38 32.25 0.21 -42.89
C LEU A 38 32.58 0.85 -41.52
N LEU A 39 33.73 1.53 -41.42
CA LEU A 39 34.10 2.26 -40.20
C LEU A 39 33.17 3.47 -39.99
N ASN A 40 32.83 4.20 -41.05
CA ASN A 40 31.87 5.30 -40.97
C ASN A 40 30.46 4.82 -40.55
N GLU A 41 30.01 3.65 -41.04
CA GLU A 41 28.75 3.04 -40.60
C GLU A 41 28.80 2.64 -39.12
N LEU A 42 29.93 2.11 -38.66
CA LEU A 42 30.14 1.77 -37.24
C LEU A 42 30.17 3.01 -36.34
N ASP A 43 30.76 4.11 -36.80
CA ASP A 43 30.73 5.39 -36.11
C ASP A 43 29.29 5.92 -36.02
N GLY A 44 28.50 5.79 -37.08
CA GLY A 44 27.06 6.08 -37.07
C GLY A 44 26.30 5.29 -36.01
N LEU A 45 26.52 3.98 -35.92
CA LEU A 45 25.91 3.13 -34.87
C LEU A 45 26.36 3.54 -33.47
N THR A 46 27.58 4.03 -33.32
CA THR A 46 28.09 4.52 -32.03
C THR A 46 27.37 5.80 -31.61
N VAL A 47 27.07 6.70 -32.56
CA VAL A 47 26.25 7.89 -32.33
C VAL A 47 24.83 7.50 -31.95
N ASP A 48 24.18 6.61 -32.71
CA ASP A 48 22.81 6.14 -32.42
C ASP A 48 22.71 5.51 -31.02
N ARG A 49 23.71 4.69 -30.65
CA ARG A 49 23.81 4.10 -29.31
C ARG A 49 23.90 5.19 -28.23
N ASN A 50 24.73 6.21 -28.44
CA ASN A 50 24.91 7.29 -27.47
C ASN A 50 23.62 8.11 -27.31
N GLU A 51 22.91 8.39 -28.40
CA GLU A 51 21.60 9.04 -28.35
C GLU A 51 20.57 8.20 -27.60
N LEU A 52 20.53 6.90 -27.85
CA LEU A 52 19.64 5.99 -27.11
C LEU A 52 19.99 5.96 -25.62
N GLN A 53 21.27 5.91 -25.27
CA GLN A 53 21.71 5.96 -23.88
C GLN A 53 21.30 7.27 -23.21
N ALA A 54 21.41 8.41 -23.91
CA ALA A 54 20.94 9.70 -23.41
C ALA A 54 19.42 9.71 -23.16
N LYS A 55 18.63 9.20 -24.11
CA LYS A 55 17.17 9.06 -23.97
C LYS A 55 16.78 8.15 -22.81
N ILE A 56 17.49 7.04 -22.61
CA ILE A 56 17.29 6.14 -21.46
C ILE A 56 17.58 6.87 -20.14
N ASN A 57 18.70 7.60 -20.07
CA ASN A 57 19.09 8.33 -18.87
C ASN A 57 18.11 9.47 -18.55
N GLU A 58 17.63 10.18 -19.56
CA GLU A 58 16.61 11.23 -19.43
C GLU A 58 15.27 10.63 -18.96
N ALA A 59 14.80 9.54 -19.58
CA ALA A 59 13.58 8.85 -19.16
C ALA A 59 13.68 8.28 -17.75
N ALA A 60 14.84 7.77 -17.36
CA ALA A 60 15.10 7.27 -16.01
C ALA A 60 15.12 8.40 -14.97
N SER A 61 15.65 9.57 -15.32
CA SER A 61 15.67 10.75 -14.46
C SER A 61 14.28 11.34 -14.28
N ASN A 62 13.53 11.51 -15.37
CA ASN A 62 12.16 12.06 -15.35
C ASN A 62 11.18 11.17 -14.57
N LYS A 63 11.28 9.83 -14.66
CA LYS A 63 10.47 8.92 -13.83
C LYS A 63 10.72 9.08 -12.32
N LYS A 64 11.91 9.52 -11.90
CA LYS A 64 12.25 9.65 -10.48
C LYS A 64 11.72 10.95 -9.87
N SER A 65 11.66 12.02 -10.66
CA SER A 65 11.14 13.32 -10.25
C SER A 65 9.63 13.49 -10.46
N ASP A 66 9.04 12.77 -11.41
CA ASP A 66 7.65 12.95 -11.85
C ASP A 66 6.77 11.71 -11.53
N ASN A 67 7.12 10.96 -10.49
CA ASN A 67 6.31 9.84 -10.03
C ASN A 67 5.18 10.37 -9.12
N GLN A 68 4.15 10.94 -9.73
CA GLN A 68 2.90 11.35 -9.07
C GLN A 68 2.32 10.25 -8.15
N PHE A 69 2.59 8.98 -8.45
CA PHE A 69 2.19 7.84 -7.62
C PHE A 69 2.97 7.74 -6.30
N LEU A 70 4.28 8.03 -6.28
CA LEU A 70 5.06 8.05 -5.05
C LEU A 70 4.56 9.17 -4.13
N ALA A 71 4.27 10.36 -4.68
CA ALA A 71 3.67 11.45 -3.93
C ALA A 71 2.28 11.09 -3.36
N GLN A 72 1.47 10.30 -4.09
CA GLN A 72 0.19 9.81 -3.59
C GLN A 72 0.34 8.78 -2.46
N ILE A 73 1.36 7.91 -2.53
CA ILE A 73 1.70 6.98 -1.45
C ILE A 73 2.14 7.75 -0.20
N ASP A 74 3.02 8.73 -0.36
CA ASP A 74 3.49 9.58 0.74
C ASP A 74 2.33 10.33 1.39
N GLU A 75 1.42 10.89 0.58
CA GLU A 75 0.23 11.58 1.04
C GLU A 75 -0.76 10.64 1.77
N TRP A 76 -0.96 9.43 1.25
CA TRP A 76 -1.77 8.40 1.91
C TRP A 76 -1.16 8.00 3.25
N GLN A 77 0.16 7.78 3.31
CA GLN A 77 0.89 7.43 4.51
C GLN A 77 0.70 8.52 5.58
N ARG A 78 0.89 9.79 5.19
CA ARG A 78 0.70 10.94 6.07
C ARG A 78 -0.71 10.99 6.64
N LYS A 79 -1.74 10.91 5.79
CA LYS A 79 -3.15 10.93 6.20
C LYS A 79 -3.51 9.78 7.14
N THR A 80 -3.00 8.58 6.86
CA THR A 80 -3.28 7.40 7.68
C THR A 80 -2.66 7.52 9.05
N ILE A 81 -1.40 7.96 9.15
CA ILE A 81 -0.73 8.23 10.42
C ILE A 81 -1.48 9.32 11.21
N GLU A 82 -1.93 10.38 10.54
CA GLU A 82 -2.72 11.44 11.18
C GLU A 82 -4.03 10.91 11.76
N LYS A 83 -4.77 10.07 11.01
CA LYS A 83 -6.00 9.43 11.51
C LYS A 83 -5.75 8.57 12.74
N ILE A 84 -4.69 7.75 12.72
CA ILE A 84 -4.31 6.90 13.85
C ILE A 84 -3.97 7.75 15.08
N LYS A 85 -3.19 8.83 14.88
CA LYS A 85 -2.83 9.77 15.97
C LYS A 85 -4.06 10.47 16.54
N ALA A 86 -4.97 10.93 15.69
CA ALA A 86 -6.20 11.61 16.11
C ALA A 86 -7.12 10.67 16.92
N ALA A 87 -7.28 9.42 16.48
CA ALA A 87 -8.04 8.42 17.20
C ALA A 87 -7.42 8.11 18.57
N ALA A 88 -6.09 7.93 18.63
CA ALA A 88 -5.39 7.71 19.89
C ALA A 88 -5.57 8.91 20.84
N GLU A 89 -5.50 10.13 20.32
CA GLU A 89 -5.66 11.34 21.12
C GLU A 89 -7.07 11.50 21.69
N LEU A 90 -8.11 11.19 20.90
CA LEU A 90 -9.48 11.16 21.39
C LEU A 90 -9.63 10.24 22.61
N ILE A 91 -9.07 9.03 22.54
CA ILE A 91 -9.13 8.07 23.65
C ILE A 91 -8.36 8.58 24.85
N ARG A 92 -7.17 9.19 24.66
CA ARG A 92 -6.43 9.81 25.77
C ARG A 92 -7.24 10.89 26.46
N GLN A 93 -7.91 11.76 25.71
CA GLN A 93 -8.76 12.81 26.27
C GLN A 93 -9.94 12.24 27.05
N GLN A 94 -10.58 11.17 26.56
CA GLN A 94 -11.64 10.49 27.29
C GLN A 94 -11.15 9.90 28.61
N VAL A 95 -9.99 9.21 28.59
CA VAL A 95 -9.36 8.65 29.80
C VAL A 95 -9.04 9.76 30.80
N PHE A 96 -8.45 10.86 30.34
CA PHE A 96 -8.11 12.01 31.19
C PHE A 96 -9.36 12.64 31.82
N LYS A 97 -10.44 12.79 31.03
CA LYS A 97 -11.72 13.31 31.54
C LYS A 97 -12.29 12.41 32.63
N ILE A 98 -12.27 11.08 32.43
CA ILE A 98 -12.74 10.11 33.43
C ILE A 98 -11.91 10.18 34.71
N MET A 99 -10.58 10.27 34.58
CA MET A 99 -9.69 10.38 35.73
C MET A 99 -9.90 11.67 36.53
N ASN A 100 -10.07 12.79 35.84
CA ASN A 100 -10.19 14.08 36.51
C ASN A 100 -11.59 14.37 37.04
N SER A 101 -12.65 13.89 36.40
CA SER A 101 -14.02 14.17 36.85
C SER A 101 -14.27 13.71 38.29
N LYS A 102 -13.65 12.60 38.69
CA LYS A 102 -13.76 12.09 40.06
C LYS A 102 -12.98 12.92 41.07
N LEU A 103 -11.79 13.39 40.69
CA LEU A 103 -11.00 14.29 41.55
C LEU A 103 -11.64 15.67 41.67
N GLU A 104 -12.25 16.20 40.61
CA GLU A 104 -13.01 17.45 40.63
C GLU A 104 -14.23 17.35 41.55
N GLU A 105 -14.99 16.25 41.47
CA GLU A 105 -16.14 15.97 42.33
C GLU A 105 -15.76 15.95 43.83
N ILE A 106 -14.67 15.23 44.17
CA ILE A 106 -14.12 15.20 45.54
C ILE A 106 -13.66 16.58 45.99
N THR A 107 -13.01 17.34 45.10
CA THR A 107 -12.52 18.69 45.41
C THR A 107 -13.65 19.65 45.76
N VAL A 108 -14.74 19.62 45.00
CA VAL A 108 -15.93 20.45 45.26
C VAL A 108 -16.55 20.09 46.62
N GLN A 109 -16.76 18.81 46.88
CA GLN A 109 -17.32 18.36 48.17
C GLN A 109 -16.44 18.75 49.36
N PHE A 110 -15.11 18.65 49.22
CA PHE A 110 -14.17 19.08 50.25
C PHE A 110 -14.22 20.60 50.51
N GLN A 111 -14.35 21.41 49.46
CA GLN A 111 -14.51 22.86 49.58
C GLN A 111 -15.79 23.23 50.31
N THR A 112 -16.91 22.59 49.98
CA THR A 112 -18.20 22.79 50.67
C THR A 112 -18.09 22.44 52.14
N LEU A 113 -17.54 21.28 52.47
CA LEU A 113 -17.29 20.86 53.85
C LEU A 113 -16.41 21.87 54.60
N SER A 114 -15.35 22.36 53.95
CA SER A 114 -14.43 23.35 54.55
C SER A 114 -15.15 24.66 54.85
N GLN A 115 -16.04 25.10 53.97
CA GLN A 115 -16.84 26.30 54.15
C GLN A 115 -17.84 26.13 55.31
N GLU A 116 -18.56 25.01 55.38
CA GLU A 116 -19.48 24.71 56.49
C GLU A 116 -18.74 24.68 57.85
N LEU A 117 -17.54 24.08 57.90
CA LEU A 117 -16.71 24.07 59.09
C LEU A 117 -16.33 25.49 59.54
N GLN A 118 -15.97 26.36 58.60
CA GLN A 118 -15.62 27.74 58.91
C GLN A 118 -16.84 28.51 59.46
N GLU A 119 -18.01 28.38 58.83
CA GLU A 119 -19.25 29.04 59.27
C GLU A 119 -19.66 28.59 60.69
N LEU A 120 -19.55 27.30 61.00
CA LEU A 120 -19.83 26.77 62.34
C LEU A 120 -18.83 27.25 63.40
N GLN A 121 -17.55 27.42 63.02
CA GLN A 121 -16.52 27.98 63.90
C GLN A 121 -16.79 29.47 64.21
N GLU A 122 -17.19 30.25 63.20
CA GLU A 122 -17.47 31.67 63.34
C GLU A 122 -18.75 31.94 64.18
N THR A 123 -19.80 31.16 63.95
CA THR A 123 -21.09 31.30 64.65
C THR A 123 -21.09 30.67 66.05
N LYS A 124 -20.10 29.83 66.37
CA LYS A 124 -20.03 28.99 67.59
C LYS A 124 -21.28 28.14 67.82
N GLY A 125 -22.03 27.83 66.75
CA GLY A 125 -23.34 27.18 66.81
C GLY A 125 -23.34 25.67 66.61
N ALA A 126 -22.18 25.00 66.72
CA ALA A 126 -22.08 23.58 66.43
C ALA A 126 -22.87 22.72 67.45
N VAL A 127 -23.75 21.85 66.95
CA VAL A 127 -24.42 20.82 67.75
C VAL A 127 -23.84 19.43 67.48
N GLU A 128 -24.11 18.48 68.37
CA GLU A 128 -23.56 17.12 68.29
C GLU A 128 -23.95 16.38 66.99
N GLN A 129 -25.13 16.69 66.47
CA GLN A 129 -25.62 16.16 65.19
C GLN A 129 -24.78 16.66 64.00
N ASP A 130 -24.37 17.92 63.99
CA ASP A 130 -23.50 18.48 62.94
C ASP A 130 -22.10 17.85 63.02
N LEU A 131 -21.55 17.72 64.24
CA LEU A 131 -20.24 17.07 64.42
C LEU A 131 -20.24 15.60 63.96
N THR A 132 -21.36 14.91 64.12
CA THR A 132 -21.52 13.51 63.67
C THR A 132 -21.65 13.45 62.14
N ARG A 133 -22.41 14.37 61.53
CA ARG A 133 -22.53 14.51 60.07
C ARG A 133 -21.17 14.78 59.42
N LEU A 134 -20.46 15.80 59.89
CA LEU A 134 -19.17 16.23 59.33
C LEU A 134 -18.11 15.14 59.44
N LYS A 135 -18.07 14.39 60.56
CA LYS A 135 -17.16 13.23 60.71
C LYS A 135 -17.45 12.14 59.68
N GLU A 136 -18.73 11.88 59.40
CA GLU A 136 -19.13 10.89 58.41
C GLU A 136 -18.84 11.35 56.98
N GLU A 137 -19.01 12.63 56.68
CA GLU A 137 -18.62 13.22 55.38
C GLU A 137 -17.10 13.14 55.14
N ILE A 138 -16.28 13.46 56.14
CA ILE A 138 -14.81 13.30 56.07
C ILE A 138 -14.45 11.84 55.79
N ARG A 139 -15.11 10.89 56.47
CA ARG A 139 -14.87 9.45 56.26
C ARG A 139 -15.18 9.03 54.83
N ARG A 140 -16.33 9.46 54.28
CA ARG A 140 -16.75 9.17 52.91
C ARG A 140 -15.79 9.76 51.88
N LEU A 141 -15.41 11.04 52.03
CA LEU A 141 -14.45 11.69 51.14
C LEU A 141 -13.09 10.96 51.12
N ASN A 142 -12.64 10.48 52.27
CA ASN A 142 -11.41 9.70 52.35
C ASN A 142 -11.54 8.33 51.64
N GLU A 143 -12.70 7.68 51.71
CA GLU A 143 -12.97 6.44 50.98
C GLU A 143 -13.04 6.67 49.46
N ASP A 144 -13.70 7.74 49.02
CA ASP A 144 -13.78 8.10 47.61
C ASP A 144 -12.40 8.44 47.02
N LEU A 145 -11.54 9.10 47.80
CA LEU A 145 -10.14 9.37 47.41
C LEU A 145 -9.32 8.08 47.25
N GLN A 146 -9.51 7.10 48.14
CA GLN A 146 -8.86 5.78 48.05
C GLN A 146 -9.37 4.97 46.85
N GLN A 147 -10.64 5.10 46.49
CA GLN A 147 -11.20 4.47 45.30
C GLN A 147 -10.73 5.15 44.01
N ALA A 148 -10.64 6.50 43.99
CA ALA A 148 -10.11 7.24 42.84
C ALA A 148 -8.64 6.91 42.54
N ALA A 149 -7.87 6.48 43.55
CA ALA A 149 -6.50 6.00 43.37
C ALA A 149 -6.42 4.64 42.64
N GLN A 150 -7.52 3.88 42.59
CA GLN A 150 -7.59 2.64 41.83
C GLN A 150 -7.88 2.98 40.36
N SER A 151 -6.84 2.97 39.53
CA SER A 151 -6.96 3.34 38.10
C SER A 151 -7.96 2.44 37.36
N PRO A 152 -8.82 3.00 36.48
CA PRO A 152 -9.70 2.20 35.64
C PRO A 152 -8.88 1.26 34.75
N THR A 153 -9.32 0.00 34.63
CA THR A 153 -8.67 -0.98 33.75
C THR A 153 -8.99 -0.64 32.29
N ILE A 154 -8.00 -0.19 31.54
CA ILE A 154 -8.14 0.12 30.11
C ILE A 154 -7.80 -1.13 29.29
N TYR A 155 -8.76 -1.63 28.52
CA TYR A 155 -8.56 -2.75 27.61
C TYR A 155 -8.12 -2.25 26.23
N LEU A 156 -6.92 -2.64 25.81
CA LEU A 156 -6.41 -2.39 24.45
C LEU A 156 -6.65 -3.62 23.59
N ASN A 157 -7.41 -3.47 22.50
CA ASN A 157 -7.62 -4.57 21.54
C ASN A 157 -6.45 -4.66 20.55
N THR A 158 -5.31 -5.12 21.03
CA THR A 158 -4.09 -5.25 20.20
C THR A 158 -4.22 -6.35 19.14
N LYS A 159 -5.01 -7.40 19.41
CA LYS A 159 -5.16 -8.57 18.52
C LYS A 159 -5.77 -8.25 17.15
N GLN A 160 -6.60 -7.22 17.06
CA GLN A 160 -7.16 -6.78 15.77
C GLN A 160 -6.17 -5.95 14.94
N SER A 161 -5.21 -5.27 15.57
CA SER A 161 -4.18 -4.49 14.85
C SER A 161 -3.25 -5.41 14.05
N ASP A 162 -2.91 -6.57 14.60
CA ASP A 162 -2.02 -7.56 13.97
C ASP A 162 -2.69 -8.29 12.79
N GLN A 163 -4.01 -8.15 12.62
CA GLN A 163 -4.77 -8.74 11.49
C GLN A 163 -4.85 -7.81 10.27
N ILE A 164 -4.39 -6.56 10.38
CA ILE A 164 -4.41 -5.60 9.28
C ILE A 164 -3.23 -5.92 8.35
N VAL A 165 -3.52 -6.48 7.17
CA VAL A 165 -2.52 -6.71 6.11
C VAL A 165 -2.29 -5.40 5.35
N TRP A 166 -1.28 -4.66 5.77
CA TRP A 166 -0.96 -3.33 5.22
C TRP A 166 -0.48 -3.40 3.77
N GLU A 167 0.23 -4.47 3.40
CA GLU A 167 0.76 -4.72 2.06
C GLU A 167 -0.34 -4.93 1.01
N GLY A 168 -1.58 -5.21 1.44
CA GLY A 168 -2.74 -5.33 0.55
C GLY A 168 -3.53 -4.03 0.36
N MET A 169 -3.14 -2.93 1.04
CA MET A 169 -3.83 -1.63 0.95
C MET A 169 -3.28 -0.73 -0.16
N ILE A 170 -2.04 -0.98 -0.61
CA ILE A 170 -1.41 -0.31 -1.76
C ILE A 170 -0.81 -1.41 -2.63
N TYR A 171 -1.18 -1.46 -3.91
CA TYR A 171 -0.65 -2.44 -4.86
C TYR A 171 -0.17 -1.74 -6.14
N ILE A 172 0.85 -2.33 -6.75
CA ILE A 172 1.36 -1.92 -8.06
C ILE A 172 0.78 -2.89 -9.08
N GLU A 173 -0.15 -2.42 -9.92
CA GLU A 173 -0.54 -3.15 -11.11
C GLU A 173 0.58 -3.02 -12.15
N GLU A 174 1.51 -3.98 -12.15
CA GLU A 174 2.31 -4.18 -13.35
C GLU A 174 1.36 -4.54 -14.48
N ASN A 175 1.47 -3.81 -15.60
CA ASN A 175 0.68 -3.98 -16.79
C ASN A 175 0.99 -5.37 -17.39
N SER A 176 0.34 -6.39 -16.85
CA SER A 176 0.58 -7.81 -17.08
C SER A 176 -0.02 -8.30 -18.40
N VAL A 177 -0.25 -7.39 -19.36
CA VAL A 177 -0.62 -7.75 -20.73
C VAL A 177 0.47 -8.61 -21.39
N ASN A 178 1.72 -8.57 -20.91
CA ASN A 178 2.82 -9.37 -21.45
C ASN A 178 2.92 -10.80 -20.87
N LEU A 179 2.41 -11.09 -19.66
CA LEU A 179 2.40 -12.46 -19.12
C LEU A 179 1.26 -13.31 -19.71
N VAL A 180 0.15 -12.66 -20.08
CA VAL A 180 -1.05 -13.30 -20.67
C VAL A 180 -0.77 -13.89 -22.06
N ASN A 181 0.07 -13.23 -22.85
CA ASN A 181 0.41 -13.70 -24.20
C ASN A 181 1.36 -14.92 -24.22
N GLN A 182 2.06 -15.18 -23.11
CA GLN A 182 3.03 -16.28 -23.02
C GLN A 182 2.42 -17.59 -22.51
N MET A 183 1.39 -17.55 -21.65
CA MET A 183 0.75 -18.76 -21.10
C MET A 183 -0.32 -19.39 -22.00
N CYS A 184 -0.83 -18.68 -23.02
CA CYS A 184 -1.85 -19.22 -23.92
C CYS A 184 -1.30 -20.18 -25.00
N GLN A 185 0.01 -20.47 -24.99
CA GLN A 185 0.67 -21.29 -26.03
C GLN A 185 1.00 -22.74 -25.62
N THR A 186 0.80 -23.13 -24.35
CA THR A 186 1.11 -24.50 -23.91
C THR A 186 -0.14 -25.39 -23.89
N LYS A 187 -0.19 -26.31 -24.85
CA LYS A 187 -1.24 -27.34 -25.00
C LYS A 187 -1.26 -28.30 -23.80
N SER A 188 -2.08 -28.04 -22.79
CA SER A 188 -2.74 -29.07 -21.96
C SER A 188 -3.86 -28.45 -21.11
N ILE A 189 -5.12 -28.71 -21.45
CA ILE A 189 -6.29 -28.17 -20.74
C ILE A 189 -6.61 -29.08 -19.54
N GLY A 190 -6.14 -28.72 -18.35
CA GLY A 190 -6.59 -29.29 -17.07
C GLY A 190 -7.76 -28.48 -16.48
N ARG A 191 -8.54 -29.06 -15.56
CA ARG A 191 -9.70 -28.39 -14.91
C ARG A 191 -9.36 -27.03 -14.26
N ALA A 192 -8.14 -26.90 -13.72
CA ALA A 192 -7.63 -25.64 -13.16
C ALA A 192 -7.53 -24.51 -14.21
N SER A 193 -7.37 -24.84 -15.50
CA SER A 193 -7.34 -23.85 -16.60
C SER A 193 -8.71 -23.21 -16.85
N MET A 194 -9.81 -23.97 -16.68
CA MET A 194 -11.18 -23.46 -16.83
C MET A 194 -11.59 -22.55 -15.66
N ALA A 195 -11.26 -22.98 -14.43
CA ALA A 195 -11.51 -22.19 -13.23
C ALA A 195 -10.75 -20.85 -13.28
N LEU A 196 -9.46 -20.91 -13.63
CA LEU A 196 -8.64 -19.71 -13.78
C LEU A 196 -9.19 -18.74 -14.84
N ALA A 197 -9.56 -19.25 -16.02
CA ALA A 197 -10.15 -18.41 -17.07
C ALA A 197 -11.44 -17.72 -16.61
N ARG A 198 -12.26 -18.42 -15.83
CA ARG A 198 -13.49 -17.87 -15.25
C ARG A 198 -13.19 -16.78 -14.21
N ILE A 199 -12.27 -17.05 -13.28
CA ILE A 199 -11.85 -16.12 -12.23
C ILE A 199 -11.23 -14.86 -12.84
N MET A 200 -10.39 -15.00 -13.87
CA MET A 200 -9.81 -13.87 -14.60
C MET A 200 -10.87 -12.98 -15.25
N LYS A 201 -11.91 -13.60 -15.84
CA LYS A 201 -13.02 -12.85 -16.43
C LYS A 201 -13.77 -12.07 -15.34
N GLU A 202 -14.12 -12.72 -14.23
CA GLU A 202 -14.83 -12.04 -13.13
C GLU A 202 -14.01 -10.92 -12.51
N LEU A 203 -12.69 -11.08 -12.39
CA LEU A 203 -11.80 -10.02 -11.92
C LEU A 203 -11.83 -8.81 -12.86
N LYS A 204 -11.86 -9.06 -14.18
CA LYS A 204 -11.98 -8.00 -15.17
C LYS A 204 -13.34 -7.31 -15.09
N ASP A 205 -14.42 -8.09 -15.01
CA ASP A 205 -15.79 -7.59 -14.97
C ASP A 205 -16.01 -6.70 -13.71
N ILE A 206 -15.48 -7.11 -12.54
CA ILE A 206 -15.55 -6.31 -11.29
C ILE A 206 -14.76 -5.00 -11.40
N LYS A 207 -13.64 -4.99 -12.13
CA LYS A 207 -12.87 -3.77 -12.38
C LYS A 207 -13.59 -2.80 -13.33
N GLU A 208 -14.31 -3.33 -14.32
CA GLU A 208 -15.08 -2.51 -15.27
C GLU A 208 -16.38 -1.98 -14.64
N ASP A 209 -17.00 -2.76 -13.74
CA ASP A 209 -18.25 -2.42 -13.05
C ASP A 209 -18.16 -2.73 -11.55
N THR A 210 -17.46 -1.86 -10.81
CA THR A 210 -17.25 -2.06 -9.37
C THR A 210 -18.54 -1.76 -8.60
N PRO A 211 -19.08 -2.73 -7.82
CA PRO A 211 -20.33 -2.53 -7.09
C PRO A 211 -20.20 -1.45 -6.01
N GLU A 212 -21.28 -0.69 -5.80
CA GLU A 212 -21.33 0.32 -4.74
C GLU A 212 -21.12 -0.34 -3.37
N TYR A 213 -20.23 0.22 -2.56
CA TYR A 213 -19.86 -0.26 -1.21
C TYR A 213 -19.06 -1.57 -1.13
N VAL A 214 -18.68 -2.18 -2.26
CA VAL A 214 -17.88 -3.41 -2.29
C VAL A 214 -16.61 -3.20 -3.10
N ASP A 215 -15.48 -3.55 -2.51
CA ASP A 215 -14.20 -3.66 -3.20
C ASP A 215 -13.75 -5.12 -3.16
N ALA A 216 -13.23 -5.66 -4.26
CA ALA A 216 -12.72 -7.03 -4.32
C ALA A 216 -11.45 -7.09 -5.17
N ARG A 217 -10.41 -7.69 -4.60
CA ARG A 217 -9.06 -7.75 -5.18
C ARG A 217 -8.36 -9.05 -4.83
N LEU A 218 -7.22 -9.29 -5.46
CA LEU A 218 -6.36 -10.42 -5.11
C LEU A 218 -5.79 -10.23 -3.72
N HIS A 219 -5.79 -11.32 -2.94
CA HIS A 219 -5.17 -11.29 -1.62
C HIS A 219 -3.64 -11.40 -1.74
N TYR A 220 -3.15 -12.18 -2.70
CA TYR A 220 -1.74 -12.27 -3.06
C TYR A 220 -1.54 -12.04 -4.57
N PRO A 221 -0.52 -11.28 -5.01
CA PRO A 221 -0.31 -10.96 -6.43
C PRO A 221 -0.07 -12.19 -7.33
N ASP A 222 0.43 -13.27 -6.74
CA ASP A 222 0.81 -14.52 -7.40
C ASP A 222 -0.24 -15.64 -7.26
N ASP A 223 -1.30 -15.44 -6.45
CA ASP A 223 -2.37 -16.43 -6.26
C ASP A 223 -3.73 -15.89 -6.71
N MET A 224 -4.12 -16.31 -7.91
CA MET A 224 -5.41 -15.94 -8.52
C MET A 224 -6.63 -16.54 -7.82
N PHE A 225 -6.46 -17.57 -6.99
CA PHE A 225 -7.55 -18.30 -6.33
C PHE A 225 -7.88 -17.75 -4.94
N ARG A 226 -7.15 -16.74 -4.44
CA ARG A 226 -7.40 -16.14 -3.12
C ARG A 226 -7.62 -14.65 -3.24
N TRP A 227 -8.82 -14.21 -2.90
CA TRP A 227 -9.21 -12.82 -3.00
C TRP A 227 -9.53 -12.26 -1.61
N GLN A 228 -9.36 -10.95 -1.49
CA GLN A 228 -9.81 -10.18 -0.35
C GLN A 228 -10.90 -9.22 -0.83
N ALA A 229 -12.04 -9.23 -0.15
CA ALA A 229 -13.10 -8.26 -0.38
C ALA A 229 -13.30 -7.37 0.85
N THR A 230 -13.66 -6.12 0.61
CA THR A 230 -14.03 -5.15 1.62
C THR A 230 -15.47 -4.72 1.38
N ILE A 231 -16.32 -4.82 2.40
CA ILE A 231 -17.70 -4.32 2.36
C ILE A 231 -17.80 -3.13 3.31
N SER A 232 -18.22 -1.99 2.79
CA SER A 232 -18.53 -0.80 3.58
C SER A 232 -19.99 -0.86 4.03
N GLY A 233 -20.25 -0.61 5.31
CA GLY A 233 -21.59 -0.60 5.86
C GLY A 233 -22.48 0.46 5.20
N PRO A 234 -23.56 0.07 4.50
CA PRO A 234 -24.39 1.02 3.76
C PRO A 234 -25.08 2.03 4.70
N PRO A 235 -25.34 3.25 4.22
CA PRO A 235 -26.06 4.26 4.99
C PRO A 235 -27.49 3.78 5.31
N GLY A 236 -27.98 4.10 6.52
CA GLY A 236 -29.31 3.71 6.98
C GLY A 236 -29.39 2.27 7.52
N THR A 237 -28.25 1.57 7.66
CA THR A 237 -28.19 0.23 8.26
C THR A 237 -27.50 0.26 9.63
N PRO A 238 -27.71 -0.76 10.49
CA PRO A 238 -26.94 -0.89 11.74
C PRO A 238 -25.43 -1.02 11.55
N TYR A 239 -25.00 -1.31 10.32
CA TYR A 239 -23.61 -1.47 9.95
C TYR A 239 -22.97 -0.19 9.42
N GLN A 240 -23.74 0.89 9.28
CA GLN A 240 -23.26 2.18 8.77
C GLN A 240 -21.99 2.63 9.49
N GLY A 241 -20.96 2.97 8.70
CA GLY A 241 -19.64 3.37 9.21
C GLY A 241 -18.70 2.20 9.57
N GLY A 242 -19.19 0.96 9.52
CA GLY A 242 -18.38 -0.24 9.63
C GLY A 242 -17.68 -0.61 8.32
N VAL A 243 -16.55 -1.32 8.43
CA VAL A 243 -15.81 -1.88 7.29
C VAL A 243 -15.54 -3.35 7.59
N PHE A 244 -15.97 -4.25 6.71
CA PHE A 244 -15.87 -5.69 6.88
C PHE A 244 -14.90 -6.26 5.85
N PHE A 245 -13.97 -7.10 6.29
CA PHE A 245 -13.02 -7.79 5.43
C PHE A 245 -13.43 -9.25 5.27
N LEU A 246 -13.44 -9.74 4.04
CA LEU A 246 -13.78 -11.11 3.67
C LEU A 246 -12.62 -11.73 2.89
N TYR A 247 -12.38 -13.02 3.10
CA TYR A 247 -11.34 -13.77 2.41
C TYR A 247 -11.97 -14.86 1.56
N ILE A 248 -11.91 -14.71 0.25
CA ILE A 248 -12.58 -15.59 -0.70
C ILE A 248 -11.57 -16.57 -1.28
N ASN A 249 -11.76 -17.87 -1.03
CA ASN A 249 -10.93 -18.94 -1.56
C ASN A 249 -11.70 -19.71 -2.64
N PHE A 250 -11.24 -19.60 -3.89
CA PHE A 250 -11.79 -20.31 -5.03
C PHE A 250 -11.21 -21.72 -5.13
N PRO A 251 -12.04 -22.77 -5.26
CA PRO A 251 -11.55 -24.11 -5.50
C PRO A 251 -11.14 -24.30 -6.97
N ALA A 252 -10.31 -25.30 -7.24
CA ALA A 252 -9.81 -25.59 -8.60
C ALA A 252 -10.90 -26.03 -9.59
N ASP A 253 -12.10 -26.36 -9.09
CA ASP A 253 -13.29 -26.72 -9.86
C ASP A 253 -14.36 -25.60 -9.88
N TYR A 254 -14.02 -24.36 -9.50
CA TYR A 254 -14.87 -23.21 -9.74
C TYR A 254 -15.21 -23.06 -11.24
N PRO A 255 -16.45 -22.71 -11.63
CA PRO A 255 -17.62 -22.37 -10.80
C PRO A 255 -18.51 -23.56 -10.42
N ILE A 256 -18.07 -24.80 -10.68
CA ILE A 256 -18.85 -26.01 -10.36
C ILE A 256 -18.97 -26.18 -8.84
N LYS A 257 -17.92 -25.84 -8.10
CA LYS A 257 -17.99 -25.66 -6.64
C LYS A 257 -17.96 -24.19 -6.26
N CYS A 258 -18.72 -23.85 -5.23
CA CYS A 258 -18.75 -22.51 -4.68
C CYS A 258 -17.41 -22.14 -4.00
N PRO A 259 -17.06 -20.84 -3.98
CA PRO A 259 -15.95 -20.35 -3.19
C PRO A 259 -16.28 -20.40 -1.69
N ASN A 260 -15.23 -20.48 -0.87
CA ASN A 260 -15.32 -20.39 0.58
C ASN A 260 -15.01 -18.95 1.02
N ILE A 261 -15.80 -18.39 1.95
CA ILE A 261 -15.73 -16.99 2.41
C ILE A 261 -15.63 -16.98 3.94
#